data_AF-A0A939JXW7-F1
#
_entry.id   AF-A0A939JXW7-F1
#
_cell.length_a   1.000
_cell.length_b   1.000
_cell.length_c   1.000
_cell.angle_alpha   90.00
_cell.angle_beta   90.00
_cell.angle_gamma   90.00
#
_symmetry.space_group_name_H-M   'P 1'
#
loop_
_entity.id
_entity.type
_entity.pdbx_description
1 polymer ?
#
loop_
_entity_poly.entity_id
_entity_poly.type
_entity_poly.pdbx_seq_one_letter_code
_entity_poly.pdbx_strand_id
1 'polypeptide(L)'
;MTTLKNLSLILATWLVTTVAFSQVPTDNPYQTRYAAVHHWTGAIRWSQVVNARDVDSLLGPRNLVDSARLQQAMLGLAARGGGVLYFPAGTYTLGYDLRLPGGVVLRGATPRSESSALSDQFSPPTKFEFPAYTPRKEGKMGAPGATGFKGIYATVAQQERSGLVNLDINRAVIDCAASPTRGATKADSQASMLLLGIRQNNAALPDPLIPTPTQRSRGRDWQRWPLKTGANMTIGAGCRCVVANCRLNDATTDNFRQHGYLLDDGMILDGSQAQFIFTDHTGIAVQSNNVAITDTYVQVSTGNQAIADPAQKVVLTNNRLEVTQHVGWVSGGNKAVSNDYDLLYEADSLHEFHTYRLRNDSLTYCLIKPRQFDPAKKYPLILLFHPTLEPGSSPKQAMRDMAWYMATEAFRSQFPAVLLMPLLPPGVSWVPQSRIRSISWPIHLSMNIVEQLEISGMVDTSRIYVIGLDWGAAAAWDVVTRYPEKVAAAVPVSAFYEITPDRAETIRHIPLWVVSGDSDEQISPTLAQVMLANLQKGNLNMKYSRIDNAGHRCWYRLTETPALFTWLFNQHK
;
A
#
# COMPACT_ATOMS: atom_id res chain seq x y z
N MET A 1 -2.04 70.04 48.49
CA MET A 1 -2.62 68.69 48.38
C MET A 1 -2.73 68.32 46.90
N THR A 2 -2.57 67.03 46.58
CA THR A 2 -2.67 66.37 45.26
C THR A 2 -1.62 66.72 44.19
N THR A 3 -0.79 65.73 43.81
CA THR A 3 -0.87 65.06 42.49
C THR A 3 0.20 63.95 42.33
N LEU A 4 -0.15 62.96 41.51
CA LEU A 4 0.52 61.69 41.22
C LEU A 4 1.92 61.83 40.59
N LYS A 5 2.78 60.82 40.77
CA LYS A 5 3.56 60.19 39.68
C LYS A 5 4.05 58.79 40.06
N ASN A 6 3.76 57.85 39.16
CA ASN A 6 4.01 56.40 39.22
C ASN A 6 5.50 56.03 39.17
N LEU A 7 5.90 55.03 39.96
CA LEU A 7 7.09 54.20 39.75
C LEU A 7 6.68 52.74 39.97
N SER A 8 6.39 52.03 38.88
CA SER A 8 6.08 50.61 38.87
C SER A 8 7.39 49.81 38.80
N LEU A 9 7.66 49.03 39.84
CA LEU A 9 8.77 48.11 39.97
C LEU A 9 8.49 46.86 39.11
N ILE A 10 9.19 46.69 37.98
CA ILE A 10 9.18 45.44 37.21
C ILE A 10 10.33 44.57 37.72
N LEU A 11 10.02 43.55 38.53
CA LEU A 11 10.94 42.46 38.83
C LEU A 11 11.04 41.58 37.56
N ALA A 12 12.11 41.76 36.79
CA ALA A 12 12.49 40.82 35.74
C ALA A 12 13.15 39.60 36.40
N THR A 13 12.38 38.54 36.67
CA THR A 13 12.91 37.20 36.88
C THR A 13 13.61 36.75 35.61
N TRP A 14 14.95 36.83 35.61
CA TRP A 14 15.78 36.10 34.67
C TRP A 14 15.64 34.61 34.94
N LEU A 15 14.64 33.97 34.31
CA LEU A 15 14.73 32.54 34.04
C LEU A 15 15.86 32.38 33.03
N VAL A 16 17.07 32.12 33.53
CA VAL A 16 18.06 31.37 32.75
C VAL A 16 17.41 30.01 32.51
N THR A 17 16.71 29.86 31.38
CA THR A 17 16.44 28.54 30.82
C THR A 17 17.81 27.97 30.51
N THR A 18 18.38 27.23 31.47
CA THR A 18 19.40 26.25 31.18
C THR A 18 18.80 25.35 30.11
N VAL A 19 19.21 25.56 28.86
CA VAL A 19 19.01 24.59 27.81
C VAL A 19 19.67 23.34 28.34
N ALA A 20 18.87 22.41 28.87
CA ALA A 20 19.37 21.09 29.20
C ALA A 20 19.97 20.57 27.90
N PHE A 21 21.30 20.52 27.83
CA PHE A 21 21.99 19.82 26.76
C PHE A 21 21.36 18.44 26.73
N SER A 22 20.58 18.13 25.68
CA SER A 22 20.02 16.79 25.56
C SER A 22 21.22 15.85 25.58
N GLN A 23 21.32 15.00 26.59
CA GLN A 23 22.36 13.98 26.60
C GLN A 23 22.33 13.25 25.25
N VAL A 24 23.52 13.08 24.68
CA VAL A 24 23.69 12.36 23.42
C VAL A 24 23.13 10.95 23.63
N PRO A 25 22.14 10.51 22.84
CA PRO A 25 21.40 9.31 23.15
C PRO A 25 22.23 8.06 22.85
N THR A 26 22.32 7.17 23.83
CA THR A 26 23.09 5.90 23.78
C THR A 26 22.19 4.67 23.83
N ASP A 27 20.88 4.84 23.92
CA ASP A 27 19.89 3.76 23.92
C ASP A 27 19.71 3.14 22.53
N ASN A 28 19.18 1.92 22.48
CA ASN A 28 18.69 1.28 21.26
C ASN A 28 17.21 1.67 21.04
N PRO A 29 16.89 2.63 20.15
CA PRO A 29 15.54 3.15 19.99
C PRO A 29 14.55 2.11 19.46
N TYR A 30 15.02 1.09 18.73
CA TYR A 30 14.18 -0.01 18.29
C TYR A 30 13.75 -0.88 19.48
N GLN A 31 14.71 -1.27 20.32
CA GLN A 31 14.43 -2.08 21.51
C GLN A 31 13.59 -1.32 22.53
N THR A 32 13.87 -0.03 22.75
CA THR A 32 13.06 0.85 23.62
C THR A 32 11.60 0.91 23.16
N ARG A 33 11.35 0.94 21.84
CA ARG A 33 10.00 1.07 21.29
C ARG A 33 9.22 -0.24 21.25
N TYR A 34 9.86 -1.35 20.86
CA TYR A 34 9.18 -2.62 20.58
C TYR A 34 9.39 -3.70 21.64
N ALA A 35 10.09 -3.38 22.74
CA ALA A 35 10.41 -4.32 23.82
C ALA A 35 11.06 -5.64 23.35
N ALA A 36 11.71 -5.62 22.17
CA ALA A 36 12.26 -6.81 21.54
C ALA A 36 13.48 -7.35 22.30
N VAL A 37 13.38 -8.58 22.78
CA VAL A 37 14.49 -9.30 23.43
C VAL A 37 15.25 -10.09 22.34
N HIS A 38 16.57 -9.91 22.24
CA HIS A 38 17.46 -10.60 21.28
C HIS A 38 17.24 -10.29 19.78
N HIS A 39 17.17 -9.00 19.42
CA HIS A 39 17.13 -8.55 18.01
C HIS A 39 18.51 -8.09 17.49
N TRP A 40 18.77 -8.22 16.17
CA TRP A 40 20.07 -7.87 15.56
C TRP A 40 20.46 -6.40 15.74
N THR A 41 19.49 -5.50 15.92
CA THR A 41 19.74 -4.08 16.20
C THR A 41 20.49 -3.88 17.51
N GLY A 42 20.48 -4.85 18.43
CA GLY A 42 21.34 -4.84 19.63
C GLY A 42 22.84 -4.96 19.33
N ALA A 43 23.22 -5.42 18.13
CA ALA A 43 24.61 -5.51 17.69
C ALA A 43 25.18 -4.18 17.14
N ILE A 44 24.34 -3.16 16.98
CA ILE A 44 24.79 -1.78 16.68
C ILE A 44 25.44 -1.20 17.94
N ARG A 45 26.57 -0.51 17.78
CA ARG A 45 27.32 0.12 18.89
C ARG A 45 26.66 1.42 19.34
N TRP A 46 25.49 1.33 19.97
CA TRP A 46 24.70 2.49 20.41
C TRP A 46 25.41 3.43 21.40
N SER A 47 26.38 2.92 22.17
CA SER A 47 27.20 3.71 23.09
C SER A 47 28.35 4.46 22.40
N GLN A 48 28.72 4.08 21.17
CA GLN A 48 29.77 4.73 20.40
C GLN A 48 29.15 5.86 19.57
N VAL A 49 28.97 7.02 20.20
CA VAL A 49 28.30 8.16 19.58
C VAL A 49 29.28 9.28 19.28
N VAL A 50 29.23 9.80 18.07
CA VAL A 50 29.82 11.08 17.69
C VAL A 50 28.68 12.07 17.50
N ASN A 51 28.70 13.17 18.24
CA ASN A 51 27.72 14.26 18.05
C ASN A 51 28.20 15.15 16.90
N ALA A 52 27.33 15.40 15.92
CA ALA A 52 27.64 16.21 14.75
C ALA A 52 28.10 17.64 15.11
N ARG A 53 27.68 18.18 16.26
CA ARG A 53 28.14 19.49 16.74
C ARG A 53 29.59 19.49 17.22
N ASP A 54 30.12 18.33 17.57
CA ASP A 54 31.48 18.17 18.10
C ASP A 54 32.47 17.77 16.99
N VAL A 55 31.98 17.54 15.76
CA VAL A 55 32.84 17.27 14.60
C VAL A 55 33.32 18.61 14.03
N ASP A 56 34.63 18.83 14.09
CA ASP A 56 35.25 20.05 13.59
C ASP A 56 34.84 20.36 12.14
N SER A 57 34.38 21.59 11.93
CA SER A 57 33.99 22.15 10.64
C SER A 57 32.90 21.36 9.89
N LEU A 58 32.20 20.42 10.54
CA LEU A 58 31.11 19.68 9.91
C LEU A 58 29.91 20.57 9.59
N LEU A 59 29.60 21.49 10.51
CA LEU A 59 28.46 22.38 10.42
C LEU A 59 28.93 23.80 10.10
N GLY A 60 28.68 24.24 8.87
CA GLY A 60 28.87 25.61 8.45
C GLY A 60 27.73 26.53 8.90
N PRO A 61 27.75 27.81 8.45
CA PRO A 61 26.68 28.76 8.73
C PRO A 61 25.30 28.21 8.36
N ARG A 62 24.30 28.43 9.23
CA ARG A 62 22.93 27.92 9.06
C ARG A 62 22.84 26.38 8.93
N ASN A 63 23.74 25.65 9.60
CA ASN A 63 23.81 24.19 9.59
C ASN A 63 23.96 23.58 8.18
N LEU A 64 24.68 24.27 7.29
CA LEU A 64 25.13 23.66 6.04
C LEU A 64 26.12 22.54 6.38
N VAL A 65 25.80 21.29 6.02
CA VAL A 65 26.62 20.14 6.37
C VAL A 65 27.71 19.96 5.31
N ASP A 66 28.98 20.04 5.71
CA ASP A 66 30.11 19.81 4.81
C ASP A 66 30.20 18.32 4.42
N SER A 67 30.24 18.03 3.10
CA SER A 67 30.22 16.66 2.60
C SER A 67 31.46 15.86 2.95
N ALA A 68 32.64 16.49 2.89
CA ALA A 68 33.91 15.85 3.15
C ALA A 68 34.02 15.52 4.64
N ARG A 69 33.68 16.48 5.52
CA ARG A 69 33.68 16.27 6.97
C ARG A 69 32.65 15.24 7.40
N LEU A 70 31.46 15.24 6.80
CA LEU A 70 30.44 14.23 7.09
C LEU A 70 30.94 12.84 6.72
N GLN A 71 31.46 12.69 5.50
CA GLN A 71 32.00 11.42 5.03
C GLN A 71 33.18 10.95 5.89
N GLN A 72 34.09 11.85 6.27
CA GLN A 72 35.20 11.54 7.18
C GLN A 72 34.71 11.06 8.56
N ALA A 73 33.71 11.72 9.15
CA ALA A 73 33.16 11.33 10.43
C ALA A 73 32.50 9.94 10.38
N MET A 74 31.71 9.67 9.34
CA MET A 74 31.08 8.36 9.12
C MET A 74 32.12 7.26 8.88
N LEU A 75 33.13 7.50 8.04
CA LEU A 75 34.22 6.54 7.79
C LEU A 75 35.08 6.30 9.04
N GLY A 76 35.32 7.34 9.85
CA GLY A 76 36.01 7.21 11.13
C GLY A 76 35.23 6.41 12.16
N LEU A 77 33.89 6.48 12.16
CA LEU A 77 33.04 5.57 12.93
C LEU A 77 33.13 4.13 12.41
N ALA A 78 32.98 3.93 11.09
CA ALA A 78 33.07 2.62 10.46
C ALA A 78 34.42 1.93 10.75
N ALA A 79 35.54 2.66 10.64
CA ALA A 79 36.89 2.15 10.94
C ALA A 79 37.08 1.73 12.42
N ARG A 80 36.27 2.28 13.33
CA ARG A 80 36.24 1.90 14.75
C ARG A 80 35.19 0.83 15.06
N GLY A 81 34.71 0.12 14.04
CA GLY A 81 33.72 -0.96 14.18
C GLY A 81 32.27 -0.50 14.19
N GLY A 82 31.99 0.71 13.70
CA GLY A 82 30.64 1.27 13.59
C GLY A 82 30.19 2.09 14.80
N GLY A 83 28.98 2.65 14.74
CA GLY A 83 28.41 3.48 15.79
C GLY A 83 27.39 4.49 15.26
N VAL A 84 27.08 5.48 16.09
CA VAL A 84 26.04 6.47 15.82
C VAL A 84 26.68 7.83 15.53
N LEU A 85 26.31 8.44 14.41
CA LEU A 85 26.52 9.87 14.20
C LEU A 85 25.22 10.60 14.54
N TYR A 86 25.20 11.27 15.69
CA TYR A 86 24.02 11.93 16.25
C TYR A 86 23.90 13.37 15.78
N PHE A 87 22.74 13.73 15.25
CA PHE A 87 22.35 15.08 14.90
C PHE A 87 21.31 15.57 15.92
N PRO A 88 21.63 16.57 16.76
CA PRO A 88 20.66 17.19 17.66
C PRO A 88 19.46 17.78 16.91
N ALA A 89 18.42 18.20 17.65
CA ALA A 89 17.28 18.89 17.06
C ALA A 89 17.73 20.13 16.27
N GLY A 90 17.16 20.33 15.09
CA GLY A 90 17.52 21.39 14.15
C GLY A 90 17.35 20.98 12.69
N THR A 91 17.43 21.96 11.80
CA THR A 91 17.42 21.77 10.35
C THR A 91 18.86 21.82 9.83
N TYR A 92 19.22 20.84 9.01
CA TYR A 92 20.54 20.64 8.42
C TYR A 92 20.42 20.58 6.91
N THR A 93 21.23 21.36 6.19
CA THR A 93 21.15 21.42 4.72
C THR A 93 22.24 20.57 4.09
N LEU A 94 21.87 19.69 3.16
CA LEU A 94 22.79 18.81 2.44
C LEU A 94 22.70 19.06 0.93
N GLY A 95 23.78 19.51 0.30
CA GLY A 95 23.81 19.86 -1.13
C GLY A 95 24.16 18.71 -2.09
N TYR A 96 24.27 17.49 -1.59
CA TYR A 96 24.91 16.35 -2.25
C TYR A 96 24.19 15.05 -1.94
N ASP A 97 24.49 14.02 -2.73
CA ASP A 97 24.05 12.67 -2.43
C ASP A 97 24.84 12.14 -1.23
N LEU A 98 24.11 11.64 -0.23
CA LEU A 98 24.72 11.08 0.96
C LEU A 98 24.96 9.59 0.73
N ARG A 99 26.16 9.09 1.04
CA ARG A 99 26.47 7.66 0.98
C ARG A 99 26.73 7.13 2.38
N LEU A 100 25.87 6.24 2.86
CA LEU A 100 25.93 5.69 4.21
C LEU A 100 26.89 4.48 4.24
N PRO A 101 27.99 4.53 5.01
CA PRO A 101 28.90 3.39 5.14
C PRO A 101 28.33 2.27 6.02
N GLY A 102 28.93 1.08 5.92
CA GLY A 102 28.69 -0.06 6.83
C GLY A 102 28.94 0.30 8.29
N GLY A 103 28.06 -0.16 9.17
CA GLY A 103 28.15 -0.01 10.62
C GLY A 103 27.77 1.37 11.14
N VAL A 104 27.27 2.28 10.30
CA VAL A 104 26.98 3.67 10.69
C VAL A 104 25.47 3.92 10.74
N VAL A 105 25.02 4.45 11.86
CA VAL A 105 23.64 4.97 12.01
C VAL A 105 23.66 6.48 12.08
N LEU A 106 22.93 7.15 11.18
CA LEU A 106 22.60 8.56 11.33
C LEU A 106 21.35 8.68 12.20
N ARG A 107 21.48 9.32 13.37
CA ARG A 107 20.40 9.41 14.36
C ARG A 107 20.06 10.87 14.66
N GLY A 108 18.79 11.23 14.49
CA GLY A 108 18.24 12.49 14.96
C GLY A 108 17.78 12.44 16.42
N ALA A 109 17.37 13.59 16.94
CA ALA A 109 16.78 13.72 18.27
C ALA A 109 15.50 12.90 18.39
N THR A 110 15.30 12.25 19.54
CA THR A 110 14.07 11.49 19.83
C THR A 110 12.86 12.43 19.93
N PRO A 111 11.76 12.17 19.19
CA PRO A 111 10.51 12.92 19.34
C PRO A 111 9.97 12.80 20.78
N ARG A 112 9.64 13.93 21.44
CA ARG A 112 9.21 13.96 22.85
C ARG A 112 7.70 13.99 23.05
N SER A 113 6.97 14.70 22.19
CA SER A 113 5.53 14.94 22.33
C SER A 113 4.70 13.87 21.62
N GLU A 114 5.02 13.59 20.37
CA GLU A 114 4.37 12.57 19.55
C GLU A 114 5.46 11.69 18.92
N SER A 115 5.41 10.40 19.21
CA SER A 115 6.43 9.45 18.78
C SER A 115 5.90 8.43 17.78
N SER A 116 4.59 8.42 17.53
CA SER A 116 3.93 7.50 16.60
C SER A 116 3.73 8.15 15.24
N ALA A 117 4.29 7.54 14.20
CA ALA A 117 4.10 7.96 12.81
C ALA A 117 2.66 7.79 12.28
N LEU A 118 1.79 7.11 13.05
CA LEU A 118 0.34 7.06 12.78
C LEU A 118 -0.35 8.40 13.06
N SER A 119 0.25 9.24 13.88
CA SER A 119 -0.27 10.57 14.19
C SER A 119 0.12 11.57 13.11
N ASP A 120 -0.82 12.42 12.71
CA ASP A 120 -0.54 13.55 11.81
C ASP A 120 0.36 14.62 12.46
N GLN A 121 0.57 14.52 13.79
CA GLN A 121 1.49 15.37 14.56
C GLN A 121 2.91 14.79 14.66
N PHE A 122 3.18 13.64 14.03
CA PHE A 122 4.52 13.06 14.02
C PHE A 122 5.51 13.96 13.30
N SER A 123 6.46 14.53 14.03
CA SER A 123 7.47 15.44 13.49
C SER A 123 8.82 15.19 14.18
N PRO A 124 9.72 14.43 13.55
CA PRO A 124 11.08 14.27 14.05
C PRO A 124 11.79 15.62 14.21
N PRO A 125 12.36 15.95 15.38
CA PRO A 125 12.96 17.28 15.64
C PRO A 125 14.23 17.58 14.83
N THR A 126 14.83 16.56 14.21
CA THR A 126 16.02 16.69 13.37
C THR A 126 15.61 16.58 11.91
N LYS A 127 15.81 17.66 11.15
CA LYS A 127 15.42 17.76 9.75
C LYS A 127 16.64 17.80 8.83
N PHE A 128 16.67 16.95 7.82
CA PHE A 128 17.59 16.99 6.69
C PHE A 128 16.88 17.59 5.49
N GLU A 129 17.42 18.70 4.99
CA GLU A 129 16.86 19.45 3.87
C GLU A 129 17.82 19.45 2.69
N PHE A 130 17.41 18.77 1.62
CA PHE A 130 18.15 18.73 0.36
C PHE A 130 17.68 19.87 -0.56
N PRO A 131 18.42 20.18 -1.65
CA PRO A 131 18.11 21.33 -2.49
C PRO A 131 16.80 21.12 -3.23
N ALA A 132 15.98 22.18 -3.35
CA ALA A 132 14.80 22.13 -4.19
C ALA A 132 15.21 22.13 -5.66
N TYR A 133 14.58 21.28 -6.48
CA TYR A 133 14.73 21.40 -7.93
C TYR A 133 14.05 22.68 -8.43
N THR A 134 14.85 23.60 -8.98
CA THR A 134 14.36 24.87 -9.54
C THR A 134 14.63 24.87 -11.04
N PRO A 135 13.66 24.50 -11.90
CA PRO A 135 13.88 24.45 -13.33
C PRO A 135 14.13 25.86 -13.91
N ARG A 136 15.19 26.01 -14.70
CA ARG A 136 15.32 27.13 -15.64
C ARG A 136 14.44 26.83 -16.85
N LYS A 137 13.28 27.48 -16.94
CA LYS A 137 12.18 27.13 -17.86
C LYS A 137 12.45 27.41 -19.35
N GLU A 138 13.69 27.77 -19.72
CA GLU A 138 14.09 28.13 -21.08
C GLU A 138 15.56 27.75 -21.36
N GLY A 139 15.85 27.44 -22.63
CA GLY A 139 17.21 27.20 -23.14
C GLY A 139 17.78 25.79 -22.97
N LYS A 140 18.92 25.52 -23.64
CA LYS A 140 19.66 24.25 -23.65
C LYS A 140 20.43 23.95 -22.33
N MET A 141 20.22 24.74 -21.29
CA MET A 141 20.92 24.61 -20.00
C MET A 141 19.93 24.45 -18.85
N GLY A 142 18.75 23.86 -19.13
CA GLY A 142 17.77 23.50 -18.12
C GLY A 142 18.45 22.90 -16.89
N ALA A 143 18.08 23.39 -15.70
CA ALA A 143 18.79 23.08 -14.44
C ALA A 143 19.18 21.59 -14.39
N PRO A 144 20.49 21.26 -14.27
CA PRO A 144 20.92 19.87 -14.29
C PRO A 144 20.16 19.09 -13.22
N GLY A 145 19.58 17.94 -13.55
CA GLY A 145 18.81 17.13 -12.56
C GLY A 145 19.61 16.88 -11.28
N ALA A 146 20.94 16.78 -11.40
CA ALA A 146 21.91 16.66 -10.32
C ALA A 146 21.94 17.84 -9.32
N THR A 147 21.26 18.96 -9.60
CA THR A 147 21.22 20.14 -8.71
C THR A 147 20.10 20.08 -7.66
N GLY A 148 19.03 19.32 -7.90
CA GLY A 148 17.85 19.31 -7.00
C GLY A 148 17.31 17.94 -6.64
N PHE A 149 17.53 16.91 -7.46
CA PHE A 149 17.12 15.55 -7.11
C PHE A 149 18.29 14.85 -6.43
N LYS A 150 18.13 14.53 -5.14
CA LYS A 150 19.17 13.93 -4.29
C LYS A 150 18.72 12.61 -3.69
N GLY A 151 19.67 11.85 -3.19
CA GLY A 151 19.38 10.65 -2.42
C GLY A 151 20.35 10.37 -1.29
N ILE A 152 19.91 9.49 -0.39
CA ILE A 152 20.71 8.81 0.62
C ILE A 152 20.89 7.38 0.15
N TYR A 153 22.12 6.99 -0.17
CA TYR A 153 22.44 5.71 -0.80
C TYR A 153 23.25 4.81 0.14
N ALA A 154 22.94 3.51 0.12
CA ALA A 154 23.75 2.49 0.79
C ALA A 154 23.85 1.25 -0.11
N THR A 155 25.05 0.85 -0.51
CA THR A 155 25.25 -0.41 -1.26
C THR A 155 25.13 -1.63 -0.35
N VAL A 156 24.89 -2.83 -0.89
CA VAL A 156 24.72 -4.04 -0.07
C VAL A 156 25.95 -4.33 0.81
N ALA A 157 27.16 -4.10 0.31
CA ALA A 157 28.41 -4.21 1.09
C ALA A 157 28.53 -3.16 2.22
N GLN A 158 27.74 -2.08 2.18
CA GLN A 158 27.71 -0.99 3.15
C GLN A 158 26.52 -1.08 4.12
N GLN A 159 25.76 -2.17 4.09
CA GLN A 159 24.53 -2.30 4.86
C GLN A 159 24.69 -3.06 6.16
N GLU A 160 25.83 -3.68 6.50
CA GLU A 160 25.97 -4.38 7.79
C GLU A 160 25.86 -3.39 8.97
N ARG A 161 24.75 -3.44 9.73
CA ARG A 161 24.48 -2.64 10.94
C ARG A 161 24.43 -1.13 10.71
N SER A 162 23.87 -0.73 9.58
CA SER A 162 23.71 0.69 9.20
C SER A 162 22.27 1.17 9.38
N GLY A 163 22.03 2.48 9.41
CA GLY A 163 20.66 2.97 9.54
C GLY A 163 20.44 4.47 9.52
N LEU A 164 19.18 4.84 9.43
CA LEU A 164 18.63 6.18 9.61
C LEU A 164 17.58 6.12 10.73
N VAL A 165 17.69 6.98 11.73
CA VAL A 165 16.79 6.96 12.89
C VAL A 165 16.31 8.36 13.27
N ASN A 166 15.00 8.55 13.45
CA ASN A 166 14.36 9.78 13.93
C ASN A 166 14.73 11.02 13.10
N LEU A 167 14.54 10.96 11.79
CA LEU A 167 14.87 12.04 10.86
C LEU A 167 13.64 12.49 10.06
N ASP A 168 13.45 13.80 9.93
CA ASP A 168 12.56 14.40 8.93
C ASP A 168 13.40 14.73 7.69
N ILE A 169 13.13 14.07 6.56
CA ILE A 169 13.94 14.14 5.35
C ILE A 169 13.11 14.79 4.25
N ASN A 170 13.57 15.93 3.74
CA ASN A 170 12.91 16.65 2.66
C ASN A 170 13.79 16.66 1.40
N ARG A 171 13.21 16.33 0.23
CA ARG A 171 13.84 16.41 -1.10
C ARG A 171 14.97 15.42 -1.39
N ALA A 172 15.01 14.30 -0.67
CA ALA A 172 15.90 13.20 -1.02
C ALA A 172 15.19 11.86 -0.91
N VAL A 173 15.44 10.97 -1.88
CA VAL A 173 15.07 9.56 -1.78
C VAL A 173 16.03 8.80 -0.86
N ILE A 174 15.65 7.64 -0.38
CA ILE A 174 16.52 6.69 0.34
C ILE A 174 16.66 5.46 -0.55
N ASP A 175 17.86 5.11 -0.97
CA ASP A 175 18.11 3.96 -1.83
C ASP A 175 19.15 3.04 -1.20
N CYS A 176 18.64 2.01 -0.54
CA CYS A 176 19.38 0.91 0.04
C CYS A 176 19.39 -0.32 -0.88
N ALA A 177 19.25 -0.14 -2.20
CA ALA A 177 19.26 -1.22 -3.17
C ALA A 177 20.46 -1.20 -4.12
N ALA A 178 21.45 -0.34 -3.89
CA ALA A 178 22.56 -0.10 -4.80
C ALA A 178 23.54 -1.30 -4.94
N SER A 179 23.14 -2.33 -5.69
CA SER A 179 23.77 -2.86 -6.93
C SER A 179 23.10 -4.19 -7.29
N PRO A 180 22.24 -4.26 -8.33
CA PRO A 180 21.75 -5.52 -8.89
C PRO A 180 22.81 -6.12 -9.83
N THR A 181 24.01 -6.39 -9.31
CA THR A 181 24.97 -7.21 -10.04
C THR A 181 24.70 -8.67 -9.70
N ARG A 182 24.06 -9.35 -10.67
CA ARG A 182 23.80 -10.80 -10.76
C ARG A 182 24.42 -11.68 -9.66
N GLY A 183 23.53 -12.37 -8.93
CA GLY A 183 23.87 -13.47 -8.02
C GLY A 183 24.20 -12.98 -6.62
N ALA A 184 23.32 -13.29 -5.66
CA ALA A 184 23.58 -13.02 -4.26
C ALA A 184 24.90 -13.69 -3.85
N THR A 185 25.87 -12.89 -3.41
CA THR A 185 27.15 -13.37 -2.88
C THR A 185 27.02 -13.63 -1.37
N LYS A 186 27.99 -14.34 -0.77
CA LYS A 186 28.04 -14.59 0.68
C LYS A 186 28.02 -13.29 1.52
N ALA A 187 28.48 -12.17 0.94
CA ALA A 187 28.45 -10.84 1.56
C ALA A 187 27.03 -10.25 1.71
N ASP A 188 26.09 -10.65 0.85
CA ASP A 188 24.72 -10.15 0.87
C ASP A 188 23.91 -10.72 2.06
N SER A 189 24.39 -11.79 2.70
CA SER A 189 23.73 -12.44 3.86
C SER A 189 23.93 -11.73 5.21
N GLN A 190 24.83 -10.74 5.28
CA GLN A 190 25.17 -9.96 6.49
C GLN A 190 24.65 -8.52 6.48
N ALA A 191 24.17 -8.04 5.32
CA ALA A 191 23.56 -6.71 5.18
C ALA A 191 22.38 -6.56 6.15
N SER A 192 22.33 -5.46 6.90
CA SER A 192 21.31 -5.18 7.93
C SER A 192 21.07 -3.67 8.14
N MET A 193 19.97 -3.16 7.59
CA MET A 193 19.61 -1.73 7.58
C MET A 193 18.48 -1.42 8.57
N LEU A 194 18.60 -0.34 9.34
CA LEU A 194 17.54 0.16 10.24
C LEU A 194 17.03 1.52 9.76
N LEU A 195 15.79 1.59 9.30
CA LEU A 195 15.05 2.82 8.99
C LEU A 195 13.93 2.98 10.02
N LEU A 196 14.13 3.82 11.03
CA LEU A 196 13.20 3.94 12.16
C LEU A 196 12.80 5.39 12.40
N GLY A 197 11.51 5.69 12.50
CA GLY A 197 11.11 7.06 12.88
C GLY A 197 11.34 8.10 11.77
N ILE A 198 11.26 7.70 10.50
CA ILE A 198 11.55 8.59 9.37
C ILE A 198 10.29 9.28 8.89
N ARG A 199 10.28 10.62 8.91
CA ARG A 199 9.30 11.40 8.15
C ARG A 199 9.93 11.83 6.84
N GLN A 200 9.26 11.72 5.70
CA GLN A 200 9.85 12.06 4.40
C GLN A 200 8.87 12.76 3.47
N ASN A 201 9.29 13.88 2.87
CA ASN A 201 8.48 14.66 1.94
C ASN A 201 9.27 15.12 0.72
N ASN A 202 8.55 15.41 -0.37
CA ASN A 202 9.08 15.94 -1.62
C ASN A 202 10.23 15.09 -2.20
N ALA A 203 10.19 13.77 -2.05
CA ALA A 203 11.29 12.88 -2.40
C ALA A 203 10.96 12.06 -3.66
N ALA A 204 11.44 12.50 -4.82
CA ALA A 204 11.24 11.83 -6.10
C ALA A 204 12.53 11.77 -6.91
N LEU A 205 12.64 10.77 -7.79
CA LEU A 205 13.65 10.75 -8.85
C LEU A 205 13.03 11.22 -10.17
N PRO A 206 13.75 11.96 -11.01
CA PRO A 206 13.30 12.24 -12.36
C PRO A 206 13.47 11.00 -13.24
N ASP A 207 12.57 10.83 -14.20
CA ASP A 207 12.68 9.81 -15.25
C ASP A 207 13.97 10.05 -16.03
N PRO A 208 14.89 9.07 -16.09
CA PRO A 208 16.18 9.23 -16.75
C PRO A 208 16.06 9.39 -18.27
N LEU A 209 14.93 9.01 -18.86
CA LEU A 209 14.65 9.15 -20.29
C LEU A 209 14.10 10.54 -20.64
N ILE A 210 13.71 11.34 -19.64
CA ILE A 210 13.20 12.69 -19.82
C ILE A 210 14.27 13.71 -19.39
N PRO A 211 14.75 14.59 -20.29
CA PRO A 211 14.17 14.89 -21.59
C PRO A 211 14.59 13.92 -22.71
N THR A 212 13.66 13.58 -23.60
CA THR A 212 13.86 12.75 -24.78
C THR A 212 14.73 13.45 -25.82
N PRO A 213 15.33 12.72 -26.80
CA PRO A 213 16.13 13.34 -27.85
C PRO A 213 15.39 14.47 -28.60
N THR A 214 14.09 14.31 -28.81
CA THR A 214 13.22 15.32 -29.43
C THR A 214 13.12 16.59 -28.57
N GLN A 215 12.90 16.44 -27.26
CA GLN A 215 12.87 17.56 -26.31
C GLN A 215 14.22 18.29 -26.27
N ARG A 216 15.33 17.55 -26.25
CA ARG A 216 16.69 18.12 -26.26
C ARG A 216 17.00 18.89 -27.53
N SER A 217 16.69 18.33 -28.70
CA SER A 217 16.95 19.00 -29.99
C SER A 217 16.19 20.32 -30.14
N ARG A 218 15.04 20.47 -29.45
CA ARG A 218 14.24 21.69 -29.39
C ARG A 218 14.52 22.59 -28.17
N GLY A 219 15.62 22.35 -27.45
CA GLY A 219 16.05 23.20 -26.34
C GLY A 219 15.15 23.13 -25.10
N ARG A 220 14.51 21.99 -24.85
CA ARG A 220 13.63 21.73 -23.69
C ARG A 220 14.33 20.91 -22.60
N ASP A 221 15.62 21.16 -22.37
CA ASP A 221 16.45 20.37 -21.45
C ASP A 221 16.03 20.44 -19.97
N TRP A 222 15.09 21.33 -19.65
CA TRP A 222 14.54 21.56 -18.33
C TRP A 222 13.30 20.69 -18.02
N GLN A 223 12.69 20.06 -19.04
CA GLN A 223 11.51 19.20 -18.87
C GLN A 223 11.86 17.96 -18.06
N ARG A 224 11.01 17.61 -17.10
CA ARG A 224 11.15 16.45 -16.24
C ARG A 224 9.83 15.72 -16.12
N TRP A 225 9.90 14.43 -15.88
CA TRP A 225 8.77 13.62 -15.44
C TRP A 225 9.20 12.84 -14.20
N PRO A 226 8.34 12.61 -13.19
CA PRO A 226 8.67 11.70 -12.10
C PRO A 226 8.97 10.30 -12.64
N LEU A 227 10.00 9.63 -12.12
CA LEU A 227 10.26 8.24 -12.44
C LEU A 227 9.12 7.41 -11.85
N LYS A 228 8.23 6.89 -12.71
CA LYS A 228 7.03 6.15 -12.27
C LYS A 228 7.33 4.92 -11.41
N THR A 229 8.44 4.25 -11.69
CA THR A 229 8.92 3.09 -10.92
C THR A 229 9.79 3.48 -9.73
N GLY A 230 9.96 4.79 -9.49
CA GLY A 230 10.73 5.32 -8.37
C GLY A 230 10.02 5.11 -7.03
N ALA A 231 10.74 5.39 -5.94
CA ALA A 231 10.18 5.36 -4.61
C ALA A 231 10.81 6.42 -3.68
N ASN A 232 10.10 6.81 -2.62
CA ASN A 232 10.71 7.57 -1.53
C ASN A 232 11.83 6.76 -0.87
N MET A 233 11.61 5.45 -0.67
CA MET A 233 12.59 4.51 -0.14
C MET A 233 12.69 3.25 -1.00
N THR A 234 13.90 2.78 -1.29
CA THR A 234 14.18 1.53 -2.00
C THR A 234 15.04 0.63 -1.12
N ILE A 235 14.72 -0.65 -1.01
CA ILE A 235 15.42 -1.65 -0.18
C ILE A 235 15.89 -2.81 -1.06
N GLY A 236 17.15 -3.25 -0.94
CA GLY A 236 17.74 -4.31 -1.77
C GLY A 236 17.44 -5.76 -1.31
N ALA A 237 17.56 -6.72 -2.24
CA ALA A 237 17.56 -8.16 -1.97
C ALA A 237 18.68 -8.53 -1.00
N GLY A 238 18.41 -9.40 -0.03
CA GLY A 238 19.42 -9.94 0.89
C GLY A 238 19.66 -9.12 2.15
N CYS A 239 19.19 -7.87 2.21
CA CYS A 239 19.31 -7.05 3.41
C CYS A 239 18.31 -7.46 4.50
N ARG A 240 18.79 -7.69 5.73
CA ARG A 240 17.98 -7.76 6.95
C ARG A 240 17.54 -6.35 7.33
N CYS A 241 16.51 -5.84 6.66
CA CYS A 241 16.05 -4.47 6.87
C CYS A 241 14.94 -4.40 7.92
N VAL A 242 14.98 -3.39 8.78
CA VAL A 242 13.84 -2.94 9.59
C VAL A 242 13.41 -1.59 9.05
N VAL A 243 12.16 -1.48 8.61
CA VAL A 243 11.52 -0.18 8.33
C VAL A 243 10.32 -0.05 9.25
N ALA A 244 10.34 0.91 10.16
CA ALA A 244 9.31 1.03 11.17
C ALA A 244 9.08 2.49 11.59
N ASN A 245 7.85 2.79 11.99
CA ASN A 245 7.46 4.12 12.48
C ASN A 245 7.81 5.26 11.48
N CYS A 246 7.62 5.04 10.18
CA CYS A 246 7.89 6.04 9.14
C CYS A 246 6.61 6.75 8.70
N ARG A 247 6.71 7.97 8.15
CA ARG A 247 5.58 8.75 7.61
C ARG A 247 6.01 9.42 6.32
N LEU A 248 5.36 9.11 5.19
CA LEU A 248 5.80 9.56 3.87
C LEU A 248 4.73 10.40 3.19
N ASN A 249 5.16 11.43 2.47
CA ASN A 249 4.34 12.25 1.57
C ASN A 249 3.09 12.86 2.25
N ASP A 250 3.17 13.12 3.54
CA ASP A 250 2.07 13.68 4.33
C ASP A 250 1.93 15.20 4.19
N ALA A 251 2.96 15.89 3.66
CA ALA A 251 2.99 17.34 3.51
C ALA A 251 3.87 17.77 2.32
N THR A 252 3.58 17.29 1.11
CA THR A 252 4.33 17.67 -0.10
C THR A 252 3.94 19.06 -0.61
N THR A 253 4.94 19.89 -0.90
CA THR A 253 4.78 21.32 -1.26
C THR A 253 5.48 21.71 -2.56
N ASP A 254 6.35 20.85 -3.09
CA ASP A 254 7.33 21.27 -4.10
C ASP A 254 6.95 20.91 -5.54
N ASN A 255 5.71 20.45 -5.75
CA ASN A 255 5.17 20.18 -7.09
C ASN A 255 5.28 21.43 -7.97
N PHE A 256 5.73 21.29 -9.22
CA PHE A 256 5.93 22.42 -10.12
C PHE A 256 5.34 22.19 -11.51
N ARG A 257 4.94 23.29 -12.14
CA ARG A 257 4.31 23.30 -13.46
C ARG A 257 5.29 23.66 -14.57
N GLN A 258 5.12 23.02 -15.72
CA GLN A 258 6.01 23.05 -16.88
C GLN A 258 5.23 23.54 -18.10
N HIS A 259 5.56 24.74 -18.60
CA HIS A 259 4.88 25.36 -19.74
C HIS A 259 5.42 24.87 -21.08
N GLY A 260 4.53 24.61 -22.05
CA GLY A 260 4.93 24.13 -23.37
C GLY A 260 5.65 22.79 -23.30
N TYR A 261 5.09 21.86 -22.53
CA TYR A 261 5.61 20.51 -22.42
C TYR A 261 5.55 19.83 -23.78
N LEU A 262 6.68 19.35 -24.30
CA LEU A 262 6.77 18.76 -25.63
C LEU A 262 6.63 17.25 -25.49
N LEU A 263 5.66 16.66 -26.17
CA LEU A 263 5.44 15.23 -26.23
C LEU A 263 6.33 14.60 -27.31
N ASP A 264 6.50 13.27 -27.24
CA ASP A 264 7.38 12.53 -28.16
C ASP A 264 6.86 12.50 -29.59
N ASP A 265 5.55 12.65 -29.80
CA ASP A 265 4.91 12.83 -31.11
C ASP A 265 5.12 14.25 -31.70
N GLY A 266 5.80 15.14 -30.97
CA GLY A 266 6.10 16.51 -31.38
C GLY A 266 4.99 17.52 -31.05
N MET A 267 3.88 17.08 -30.44
CA MET A 267 2.83 17.98 -29.95
C MET A 267 3.30 18.75 -28.72
N ILE A 268 2.90 20.01 -28.62
CA ILE A 268 3.10 20.82 -27.43
C ILE A 268 1.76 20.82 -26.67
N LEU A 269 1.79 20.45 -25.39
CA LEU A 269 0.62 20.60 -24.52
C LEU A 269 0.33 22.10 -24.35
N ASP A 270 -0.65 22.60 -25.11
CA ASP A 270 -1.13 23.98 -25.08
C ASP A 270 -2.35 24.09 -24.15
N GLY A 271 -2.40 25.14 -23.32
CA GLY A 271 -3.48 25.38 -22.34
C GLY A 271 -3.47 24.54 -21.05
N SER A 272 -2.89 23.33 -21.01
CA SER A 272 -2.74 22.51 -19.79
C SER A 272 -1.26 22.30 -19.43
N GLN A 273 -0.80 22.97 -18.37
CA GLN A 273 0.59 22.86 -17.93
C GLN A 273 0.87 21.46 -17.36
N ALA A 274 1.86 20.75 -17.92
CA ALA A 274 2.33 19.49 -17.34
C ALA A 274 2.88 19.71 -15.93
N GLN A 275 2.61 18.79 -15.01
CA GLN A 275 3.03 18.90 -13.62
C GLN A 275 4.08 17.85 -13.29
N PHE A 276 5.16 18.26 -12.62
CA PHE A 276 6.01 17.33 -11.89
C PHE A 276 5.43 17.20 -10.49
N ILE A 277 4.99 16.00 -10.13
CA ILE A 277 4.35 15.69 -8.86
C ILE A 277 5.27 14.77 -8.06
N PHE A 278 5.74 15.23 -6.90
CA PHE A 278 6.66 14.50 -6.02
C PHE A 278 6.03 13.28 -5.33
N THR A 279 4.73 13.08 -5.47
CA THR A 279 4.00 11.90 -4.97
C THR A 279 3.59 10.94 -6.08
N ASP A 280 3.99 11.20 -7.34
CA ASP A 280 3.60 10.39 -8.49
C ASP A 280 4.58 9.22 -8.70
N HIS A 281 4.77 8.44 -7.63
CA HIS A 281 5.58 7.22 -7.56
C HIS A 281 5.30 6.46 -6.25
N THR A 282 5.98 5.33 -6.04
CA THR A 282 5.78 4.47 -4.87
C THR A 282 6.35 5.11 -3.59
N GLY A 283 5.82 4.76 -2.42
CA GLY A 283 6.38 5.20 -1.13
C GLY A 283 7.63 4.41 -0.80
N ILE A 284 7.47 3.11 -0.57
CA ILE A 284 8.56 2.20 -0.23
C ILE A 284 8.56 1.05 -1.23
N ALA A 285 9.71 0.80 -1.85
CA ALA A 285 9.98 -0.30 -2.76
C ALA A 285 11.03 -1.25 -2.16
N VAL A 286 10.86 -2.55 -2.37
CA VAL A 286 11.67 -3.63 -1.80
C VAL A 286 11.98 -4.62 -2.91
N GLN A 287 13.26 -4.78 -3.22
CA GLN A 287 13.79 -5.59 -4.30
C GLN A 287 14.24 -6.96 -3.76
N SER A 288 13.43 -7.70 -3.01
CA SER A 288 13.80 -9.02 -2.44
C SER A 288 12.75 -10.09 -2.76
N ASN A 289 13.20 -11.36 -2.85
CA ASN A 289 12.32 -12.53 -2.98
C ASN A 289 11.83 -13.07 -1.62
N ASN A 290 12.48 -12.70 -0.52
CA ASN A 290 12.15 -13.10 0.85
C ASN A 290 12.14 -11.86 1.75
N VAL A 291 10.99 -11.52 2.33
CA VAL A 291 10.81 -10.42 3.28
C VAL A 291 9.98 -10.96 4.44
N ALA A 292 10.55 -10.99 5.65
CA ALA A 292 9.83 -11.30 6.89
C ALA A 292 9.58 -9.99 7.64
N ILE A 293 8.32 -9.73 8.03
CA ILE A 293 7.88 -8.46 8.62
C ILE A 293 7.25 -8.80 9.97
N THR A 294 7.85 -8.34 11.07
CA THR A 294 7.43 -8.72 12.41
C THR A 294 6.56 -7.69 13.13
N ASP A 295 6.44 -6.45 12.64
CA ASP A 295 5.50 -5.43 13.18
C ASP A 295 5.28 -4.25 12.19
N THR A 296 4.04 -4.05 11.73
CA THR A 296 3.52 -2.91 10.92
C THR A 296 4.08 -2.66 9.48
N TYR A 297 3.51 -3.42 8.52
CA TYR A 297 3.28 -3.27 7.05
C TYR A 297 4.10 -2.34 6.11
N VAL A 298 4.67 -2.95 5.03
CA VAL A 298 4.68 -2.51 3.60
C VAL A 298 4.74 -3.75 2.69
N GLN A 299 4.00 -3.78 1.56
CA GLN A 299 4.06 -4.81 0.51
C GLN A 299 4.58 -4.22 -0.80
N VAL A 300 5.32 -5.02 -1.58
CA VAL A 300 5.91 -4.65 -2.88
C VAL A 300 5.56 -5.69 -3.95
N SER A 301 5.33 -5.22 -5.18
CA SER A 301 5.49 -5.96 -6.44
C SER A 301 5.47 -4.94 -7.59
N THR A 302 6.21 -4.99 -8.71
CA THR A 302 7.09 -6.01 -9.33
C THR A 302 7.91 -5.35 -10.46
N GLY A 303 8.93 -6.05 -10.96
CA GLY A 303 9.80 -5.62 -12.06
C GLY A 303 9.11 -5.45 -13.42
N ASN A 304 9.46 -4.31 -14.04
CA ASN A 304 9.55 -3.93 -15.47
C ASN A 304 8.45 -4.34 -16.46
N GLN A 305 7.48 -3.43 -16.70
CA GLN A 305 7.34 -2.64 -17.94
C GLN A 305 6.46 -1.38 -17.69
N ALA A 306 6.77 -0.28 -18.39
CA ALA A 306 6.14 1.04 -18.24
C ALA A 306 4.89 1.21 -19.11
N ILE A 307 3.77 1.76 -18.59
CA ILE A 307 2.65 2.28 -19.41
C ILE A 307 2.00 3.53 -18.77
N ALA A 308 1.46 4.40 -19.62
CA ALA A 308 0.83 5.68 -19.35
C ALA A 308 -0.69 5.60 -19.07
N ASP A 309 -1.16 6.36 -18.07
CA ASP A 309 -2.42 7.14 -18.05
C ASP A 309 -2.34 8.16 -16.88
N PRO A 310 -2.58 9.48 -17.08
CA PRO A 310 -2.45 10.52 -16.04
C PRO A 310 -3.66 10.71 -15.10
N ALA A 311 -4.74 9.91 -15.20
CA ALA A 311 -6.03 10.26 -14.58
C ALA A 311 -6.40 9.61 -13.23
N GLN A 312 -5.59 8.72 -12.63
CA GLN A 312 -5.92 8.11 -11.32
C GLN A 312 -4.73 8.15 -10.36
N LYS A 313 -4.78 9.09 -9.40
CA LYS A 313 -3.74 9.32 -8.39
C LYS A 313 -4.06 8.57 -7.09
N VAL A 314 -3.10 7.81 -6.56
CA VAL A 314 -3.12 7.28 -5.19
C VAL A 314 -2.10 8.05 -4.36
N VAL A 315 -2.56 8.76 -3.33
CA VAL A 315 -1.73 9.51 -2.39
C VAL A 315 -1.49 8.64 -1.15
N LEU A 316 -0.22 8.41 -0.82
CA LEU A 316 0.17 7.74 0.41
C LEU A 316 -0.16 8.65 1.60
N THR A 317 -1.05 8.21 2.47
CA THR A 317 -1.24 8.80 3.80
C THR A 317 -1.28 7.67 4.84
N ASN A 318 -0.51 7.81 5.91
CA ASN A 318 -0.72 7.11 7.19
C ASN A 318 -0.49 5.58 7.27
N ASN A 319 0.67 5.06 6.86
CA ASN A 319 1.10 3.66 7.16
C ASN A 319 0.02 2.58 6.95
N ARG A 320 -0.78 2.70 5.89
CA ARG A 320 -1.75 1.69 5.48
C ARG A 320 -1.42 1.21 4.08
N LEU A 321 -1.34 -0.11 3.93
CA LEU A 321 -1.10 -0.78 2.68
C LEU A 321 -2.42 -0.92 1.91
N GLU A 322 -2.50 -0.37 0.70
CA GLU A 322 -3.51 -0.75 -0.29
C GLU A 322 -2.83 -1.36 -1.51
N VAL A 323 -3.26 -2.57 -1.87
CA VAL A 323 -2.77 -3.31 -3.04
C VAL A 323 -3.63 -2.95 -4.24
N THR A 324 -3.06 -2.27 -5.22
CA THR A 324 -3.62 -2.19 -6.58
C THR A 324 -2.71 -2.97 -7.53
N GLN A 325 -3.21 -4.09 -8.08
CA GLN A 325 -2.51 -4.84 -9.13
C GLN A 325 -3.28 -4.82 -10.44
N HIS A 326 -2.71 -4.24 -11.50
CA HIS A 326 -2.57 -4.95 -12.77
C HIS A 326 -1.61 -4.22 -13.69
N VAL A 327 -0.56 -4.92 -14.13
CA VAL A 327 -0.11 -4.97 -15.53
C VAL A 327 0.47 -6.39 -15.77
N GLY A 328 -0.18 -7.20 -16.61
CA GLY A 328 0.44 -8.39 -17.24
C GLY A 328 1.30 -7.96 -18.45
N TRP A 329 2.40 -8.62 -18.82
CA TRP A 329 2.49 -9.95 -19.46
C TRP A 329 3.78 -10.72 -19.12
N VAL A 330 3.69 -12.05 -19.26
CA VAL A 330 4.71 -13.10 -18.99
C VAL A 330 5.63 -13.34 -20.19
N SER A 331 6.93 -13.56 -19.96
CA SER A 331 7.79 -14.42 -20.81
C SER A 331 9.15 -14.71 -20.17
N GLY A 332 9.50 -15.99 -19.98
CA GLY A 332 10.88 -16.45 -19.75
C GLY A 332 11.05 -17.32 -18.50
N GLY A 333 10.82 -18.62 -18.63
CA GLY A 333 10.91 -19.58 -17.54
C GLY A 333 12.33 -19.85 -17.03
N ASN A 334 12.45 -20.03 -15.72
CA ASN A 334 12.92 -21.29 -15.12
C ASN A 334 12.59 -21.28 -13.61
N LYS A 335 11.93 -22.36 -13.18
CA LYS A 335 11.37 -22.56 -11.84
C LYS A 335 12.46 -22.72 -10.78
N ALA A 336 12.22 -22.15 -9.59
CA ALA A 336 12.28 -22.87 -8.31
C ALA A 336 11.33 -22.19 -7.32
N VAL A 337 10.50 -23.01 -6.69
CA VAL A 337 9.39 -22.70 -5.78
C VAL A 337 9.83 -22.98 -4.35
N SER A 338 9.43 -22.13 -3.39
CA SER A 338 8.87 -22.45 -2.04
C SER A 338 9.11 -21.24 -1.12
N ASN A 339 8.10 -20.46 -0.75
CA ASN A 339 7.03 -20.65 0.25
C ASN A 339 7.38 -20.05 1.62
N ASP A 340 6.34 -19.42 2.21
CA ASP A 340 6.08 -19.13 3.63
C ASP A 340 6.08 -17.64 4.03
N TYR A 341 4.91 -16.97 4.19
CA TYR A 341 3.75 -17.19 5.11
C TYR A 341 4.00 -16.53 6.47
N ASP A 342 3.53 -15.29 6.70
CA ASP A 342 3.54 -14.73 8.08
C ASP A 342 2.36 -13.81 8.45
N LEU A 343 1.38 -13.60 7.56
CA LEU A 343 0.01 -13.18 7.97
C LEU A 343 -0.99 -14.33 7.88
N LEU A 344 -0.49 -15.52 7.57
CA LEU A 344 -1.23 -16.76 7.59
C LEU A 344 -1.23 -17.40 8.99
N TYR A 345 -0.46 -16.92 9.97
CA TYR A 345 -0.42 -17.59 11.28
C TYR A 345 -1.66 -17.39 12.15
N GLU A 346 -2.40 -16.28 12.03
CA GLU A 346 -3.74 -16.18 12.65
C GLU A 346 -4.85 -16.68 11.71
N ALA A 347 -4.67 -16.54 10.39
CA ALA A 347 -5.64 -16.91 9.36
C ALA A 347 -5.68 -18.42 9.03
N ASP A 348 -4.58 -19.16 8.98
CA ASP A 348 -4.55 -20.60 8.65
C ASP A 348 -5.24 -21.45 9.73
N SER A 349 -5.46 -20.92 10.94
CA SER A 349 -6.30 -21.54 11.96
C SER A 349 -7.81 -21.30 11.77
N LEU A 350 -8.18 -20.30 10.96
CA LEU A 350 -9.57 -19.86 10.75
C LEU A 350 -10.18 -20.31 9.43
N HIS A 351 -9.34 -20.54 8.41
CA HIS A 351 -9.75 -20.91 7.06
C HIS A 351 -9.67 -22.42 6.87
N GLU A 352 -10.82 -23.08 6.93
CA GLU A 352 -10.89 -24.50 6.66
C GLU A 352 -11.05 -24.72 5.16
N PHE A 353 -9.99 -25.17 4.50
CA PHE A 353 -10.05 -25.58 3.10
C PHE A 353 -10.52 -27.02 3.00
N HIS A 354 -11.56 -27.23 2.20
CA HIS A 354 -12.17 -28.52 1.97
C HIS A 354 -12.27 -28.78 0.47
N THR A 355 -12.36 -30.05 0.09
CA THR A 355 -12.61 -30.44 -1.31
C THR A 355 -13.87 -31.26 -1.37
N TYR A 356 -14.88 -30.74 -2.06
CA TYR A 356 -16.07 -31.50 -2.43
C TYR A 356 -15.80 -32.25 -3.73
N ARG A 357 -16.19 -33.54 -3.78
CA ARG A 357 -16.05 -34.37 -4.97
C ARG A 357 -17.40 -34.95 -5.35
N LEU A 358 -17.77 -34.84 -6.61
CA LEU A 358 -18.96 -35.47 -7.18
C LEU A 358 -18.61 -36.08 -8.54
N ARG A 359 -18.64 -37.42 -8.62
CA ARG A 359 -18.21 -38.17 -9.81
C ARG A 359 -16.77 -37.79 -10.21
N ASN A 360 -16.59 -37.23 -11.41
CA ASN A 360 -15.29 -36.83 -11.95
C ASN A 360 -14.95 -35.36 -11.66
N ASP A 361 -15.90 -34.59 -11.10
CA ASP A 361 -15.70 -33.18 -10.78
C ASP A 361 -15.31 -33.00 -9.31
N SER A 362 -14.42 -32.05 -9.05
CA SER A 362 -14.01 -31.68 -7.70
C SER A 362 -13.91 -30.17 -7.56
N LEU A 363 -14.45 -29.63 -6.46
CA LEU A 363 -14.41 -28.21 -6.15
C LEU A 363 -13.76 -28.00 -4.78
N THR A 364 -12.70 -27.20 -4.75
CA THR A 364 -12.12 -26.74 -3.49
C THR A 364 -12.94 -25.56 -2.98
N TYR A 365 -13.15 -25.45 -1.68
CA TYR A 365 -13.81 -24.31 -1.07
C TYR A 365 -13.16 -23.94 0.26
N CYS A 366 -13.21 -22.66 0.58
CA CYS A 366 -12.83 -22.12 1.88
C CYS A 366 -14.10 -21.93 2.72
N LEU A 367 -14.07 -22.41 3.96
CA LEU A 367 -15.10 -22.18 4.95
C LEU A 367 -14.52 -21.32 6.09
N ILE A 368 -15.21 -20.23 6.43
CA ILE A 368 -14.86 -19.39 7.59
C ILE A 368 -16.05 -19.37 8.54
N LYS A 369 -15.77 -19.67 9.80
CA LYS A 369 -16.76 -19.63 10.87
C LYS A 369 -16.78 -18.25 11.55
N PRO A 370 -17.92 -17.85 12.13
CA PRO A 370 -18.00 -16.65 12.95
C PRO A 370 -17.01 -16.73 14.12
N ARG A 371 -16.58 -15.59 14.65
CA ARG A 371 -15.50 -15.55 15.65
C ARG A 371 -15.76 -16.42 16.88
N GLN A 372 -16.96 -16.36 17.42
CA GLN A 372 -17.42 -17.17 18.54
C GLN A 372 -18.41 -18.21 18.02
N PHE A 373 -17.90 -19.16 17.23
CA PHE A 373 -18.73 -20.23 16.68
C PHE A 373 -19.24 -21.15 17.79
N ASP A 374 -20.56 -21.33 17.81
CA ASP A 374 -21.29 -22.21 18.70
C ASP A 374 -22.02 -23.25 17.83
N PRO A 375 -21.62 -24.53 17.86
CA PRO A 375 -22.23 -25.57 17.03
C PRO A 375 -23.71 -25.83 17.35
N ALA A 376 -24.23 -25.33 18.48
CA ALA A 376 -25.66 -25.41 18.81
C ALA A 376 -26.50 -24.29 18.15
N LYS A 377 -25.86 -23.28 17.54
CA LYS A 377 -26.53 -22.14 16.88
C LYS A 377 -26.48 -22.28 15.36
N LYS A 378 -27.52 -21.74 14.73
CA LYS A 378 -27.59 -21.54 13.28
C LYS A 378 -27.12 -20.13 12.94
N TYR A 379 -26.30 -20.02 11.89
CA TYR A 379 -25.76 -18.74 11.44
C TYR A 379 -26.20 -18.43 10.01
N PRO A 380 -26.34 -17.15 9.64
CA PRO A 380 -26.42 -16.77 8.22
C PRO A 380 -25.27 -17.37 7.42
N LEU A 381 -25.52 -17.67 6.15
CA LEU A 381 -24.49 -18.10 5.20
C LEU A 381 -24.23 -16.98 4.20
N ILE A 382 -22.97 -16.63 3.99
CA ILE A 382 -22.53 -15.84 2.84
C ILE A 382 -21.87 -16.80 1.86
N LEU A 383 -22.48 -17.01 0.69
CA LEU A 383 -21.87 -17.66 -0.46
C LEU A 383 -21.17 -16.60 -1.30
N LEU A 384 -19.83 -16.61 -1.30
CA LEU A 384 -19.02 -15.62 -1.98
C LEU A 384 -18.37 -16.22 -3.23
N PHE A 385 -18.72 -15.71 -4.41
CA PHE A 385 -18.08 -16.02 -5.67
C PHE A 385 -16.99 -14.99 -6.00
N HIS A 386 -15.73 -15.44 -6.01
CA HIS A 386 -14.57 -14.61 -6.33
C HIS A 386 -14.58 -14.17 -7.81
N PRO A 387 -13.87 -13.07 -8.19
CA PRO A 387 -13.76 -12.64 -9.58
C PRO A 387 -12.97 -13.63 -10.44
N THR A 388 -12.91 -13.43 -11.75
CA THR A 388 -12.03 -14.28 -12.57
C THR A 388 -10.59 -14.14 -12.10
N LEU A 389 -9.96 -15.29 -11.86
CA LEU A 389 -8.57 -15.36 -11.40
C LEU A 389 -7.63 -15.51 -12.59
N GLU A 390 -6.43 -14.97 -12.47
CA GLU A 390 -5.37 -15.22 -13.45
C GLU A 390 -5.03 -16.71 -13.50
N PRO A 391 -4.73 -17.28 -14.69
CA PRO A 391 -4.28 -18.66 -14.80
C PRO A 391 -3.10 -18.95 -13.87
N GLY A 392 -3.21 -20.00 -13.06
CA GLY A 392 -2.18 -20.37 -12.07
C GLY A 392 -2.37 -19.76 -10.68
N SER A 393 -3.46 -19.02 -10.44
CA SER A 393 -3.80 -18.51 -9.12
C SER A 393 -4.09 -19.63 -8.11
N SER A 394 -3.56 -19.50 -6.90
CA SER A 394 -3.82 -20.37 -5.76
C SER A 394 -5.16 -20.05 -5.07
N PRO A 395 -5.76 -21.01 -4.36
CA PRO A 395 -6.86 -20.79 -3.41
C PRO A 395 -6.72 -19.55 -2.53
N LYS A 396 -5.49 -19.29 -2.04
CA LYS A 396 -5.18 -18.15 -1.17
C LYS A 396 -5.21 -16.81 -1.92
N GLN A 397 -4.91 -16.80 -3.22
CA GLN A 397 -5.02 -15.58 -4.04
C GLN A 397 -6.48 -15.20 -4.29
N ALA A 398 -7.37 -16.18 -4.44
CA ALA A 398 -8.82 -15.94 -4.56
C ALA A 398 -9.43 -15.29 -3.31
N MET A 399 -8.78 -15.45 -2.15
CA MET A 399 -9.22 -14.87 -0.88
C MET A 399 -8.82 -13.42 -0.68
N ARG A 400 -7.94 -12.85 -1.52
CA ARG A 400 -7.37 -11.50 -1.32
C ARG A 400 -8.37 -10.37 -1.52
N ASP A 401 -9.56 -10.68 -2.05
CA ASP A 401 -10.63 -9.73 -2.29
C ASP A 401 -11.55 -9.59 -1.07
N MET A 402 -12.86 -9.49 -1.30
CA MET A 402 -13.84 -9.26 -0.23
C MET A 402 -13.85 -10.34 0.85
N ALA A 403 -13.38 -11.56 0.54
CA ALA A 403 -13.22 -12.64 1.50
C ALA A 403 -12.25 -12.27 2.63
N TRP A 404 -11.17 -11.54 2.33
CA TRP A 404 -10.20 -11.09 3.34
C TRP A 404 -10.84 -10.11 4.32
N TYR A 405 -11.59 -9.12 3.83
CA TYR A 405 -12.31 -8.18 4.69
C TYR A 405 -13.31 -8.91 5.58
N MET A 406 -14.06 -9.86 5.02
CA MET A 406 -15.03 -10.67 5.77
C MET A 406 -14.38 -11.62 6.78
N ALA A 407 -13.11 -11.99 6.59
CA ALA A 407 -12.35 -12.80 7.53
C ALA A 407 -11.85 -11.99 8.75
N THR A 408 -11.83 -10.66 8.66
CA THR A 408 -11.34 -9.81 9.76
C THR A 408 -12.16 -9.99 11.04
N GLU A 409 -11.49 -9.82 12.17
CA GLU A 409 -12.13 -9.85 13.48
C GLU A 409 -13.29 -8.86 13.60
N ALA A 410 -13.10 -7.64 13.11
CA ALA A 410 -14.10 -6.58 13.15
C ALA A 410 -15.37 -6.99 12.39
N PHE A 411 -15.23 -7.48 11.16
CA PHE A 411 -16.37 -7.93 10.37
C PHE A 411 -17.07 -9.12 11.02
N ARG A 412 -16.32 -10.16 11.43
CA ARG A 412 -16.92 -11.38 12.02
C ARG A 412 -17.56 -11.15 13.39
N SER A 413 -17.12 -10.12 14.11
CA SER A 413 -17.73 -9.72 15.39
C SER A 413 -19.02 -8.93 15.16
N GLN A 414 -19.04 -8.05 14.15
CA GLN A 414 -20.22 -7.24 13.80
C GLN A 414 -21.29 -8.06 13.05
N PHE A 415 -20.87 -8.97 12.19
CA PHE A 415 -21.69 -9.73 11.26
C PHE A 415 -21.36 -11.23 11.36
N PRO A 416 -21.80 -11.91 12.43
CA PRO A 416 -21.52 -13.32 12.64
C PRO A 416 -22.24 -14.17 11.58
N ALA A 417 -21.47 -14.74 10.65
CA ALA A 417 -21.95 -15.62 9.59
C ALA A 417 -20.93 -16.73 9.29
N VAL A 418 -21.42 -17.80 8.65
CA VAL A 418 -20.57 -18.76 7.93
C VAL A 418 -20.26 -18.15 6.57
N LEU A 419 -18.98 -18.05 6.19
CA LEU A 419 -18.56 -17.69 4.84
C LEU A 419 -18.18 -18.96 4.09
N LEU A 420 -18.86 -19.23 2.97
CA LEU A 420 -18.51 -20.27 2.01
C LEU A 420 -17.98 -19.60 0.75
N MET A 421 -16.72 -19.86 0.42
CA MET A 421 -16.08 -19.35 -0.79
C MET A 421 -15.58 -20.51 -1.65
N PRO A 422 -16.36 -20.98 -2.65
CA PRO A 422 -15.90 -21.95 -3.63
C PRO A 422 -14.76 -21.37 -4.49
N LEU A 423 -13.86 -22.24 -4.94
CA LEU A 423 -12.65 -21.87 -5.66
C LEU A 423 -12.61 -22.58 -7.01
N LEU A 424 -12.59 -21.80 -8.10
CA LEU A 424 -12.49 -22.35 -9.44
C LEU A 424 -11.15 -23.07 -9.65
N PRO A 425 -11.14 -24.29 -10.25
CA PRO A 425 -9.91 -24.85 -10.75
C PRO A 425 -9.33 -24.00 -11.89
N PRO A 426 -8.02 -24.12 -12.16
CA PRO A 426 -7.39 -23.44 -13.28
C PRO A 426 -8.10 -23.75 -14.62
N GLY A 427 -8.36 -22.71 -15.41
CA GLY A 427 -8.99 -22.83 -16.73
C GLY A 427 -10.51 -23.04 -16.72
N VAL A 428 -11.14 -23.00 -15.54
CA VAL A 428 -12.59 -23.13 -15.38
C VAL A 428 -13.20 -21.75 -15.14
N SER A 429 -14.36 -21.49 -15.72
CA SER A 429 -15.10 -20.24 -15.53
C SER A 429 -16.40 -20.48 -14.76
N TRP A 430 -16.84 -19.46 -14.03
CA TRP A 430 -18.10 -19.50 -13.29
C TRP A 430 -19.32 -19.71 -14.19
N VAL A 431 -19.39 -19.02 -15.31
CA VAL A 431 -20.51 -19.14 -16.26
C VAL A 431 -19.96 -19.42 -17.67
N PRO A 432 -20.64 -20.26 -18.48
CA PRO A 432 -20.21 -20.52 -19.84
C PRO A 432 -20.32 -19.26 -20.71
N GLN A 433 -19.39 -19.07 -21.64
CA GLN A 433 -19.35 -17.90 -22.52
C GLN A 433 -20.61 -17.75 -23.41
N SER A 434 -21.32 -18.85 -23.68
CA SER A 434 -22.58 -18.85 -24.43
C SER A 434 -23.82 -18.47 -23.60
N ARG A 435 -23.70 -18.20 -22.29
CA ARG A 435 -24.70 -17.68 -21.32
C ARG A 435 -26.10 -18.33 -21.29
N ILE A 436 -26.39 -19.29 -22.16
CA ILE A 436 -27.75 -19.68 -22.52
C ILE A 436 -27.82 -21.21 -22.56
N ARG A 437 -28.05 -21.84 -21.39
CA ARG A 437 -28.96 -23.00 -21.15
C ARG A 437 -28.62 -23.79 -19.88
N SER A 438 -27.37 -24.14 -19.59
CA SER A 438 -26.99 -25.00 -18.44
C SER A 438 -26.31 -24.23 -17.30
N ILE A 439 -26.53 -24.69 -16.07
CA ILE A 439 -25.72 -24.31 -14.91
C ILE A 439 -24.31 -24.89 -15.10
N SER A 440 -23.28 -24.13 -14.73
CA SER A 440 -21.90 -24.64 -14.76
C SER A 440 -21.67 -25.62 -13.62
N TRP A 441 -20.80 -26.60 -13.83
CA TRP A 441 -20.49 -27.58 -12.78
C TRP A 441 -19.94 -26.94 -11.49
N PRO A 442 -19.13 -25.85 -11.50
CA PRO A 442 -18.66 -25.24 -10.25
C PRO A 442 -19.80 -24.60 -9.45
N ILE A 443 -20.74 -23.92 -10.12
CA ILE A 443 -21.90 -23.34 -9.42
C ILE A 443 -22.78 -24.46 -8.86
N HIS A 444 -22.99 -25.53 -9.64
CA HIS A 444 -23.76 -26.68 -9.18
C HIS A 444 -23.13 -27.34 -7.93
N LEU A 445 -21.82 -27.57 -7.93
CA LEU A 445 -21.13 -28.11 -6.75
C LEU A 445 -21.13 -27.13 -5.57
N SER A 446 -21.07 -25.82 -5.82
CA SER A 446 -21.19 -24.80 -4.77
C SER A 446 -22.53 -24.91 -4.05
N MET A 447 -23.63 -25.06 -4.79
CA MET A 447 -24.96 -25.24 -4.20
C MET A 447 -25.13 -26.58 -3.49
N ASN A 448 -24.50 -27.66 -3.98
CA ASN A 448 -24.45 -28.93 -3.24
C ASN A 448 -23.73 -28.76 -1.89
N ILE A 449 -22.65 -27.98 -1.82
CA ILE A 449 -21.96 -27.68 -0.55
C ILE A 449 -22.87 -26.85 0.37
N VAL A 450 -23.61 -25.87 -0.17
CA VAL A 450 -24.64 -25.13 0.60
C VAL A 450 -25.63 -26.10 1.23
N GLU A 451 -26.20 -27.02 0.46
CA GLU A 451 -27.14 -28.03 0.98
C GLU A 451 -26.52 -28.92 2.07
N GLN A 452 -25.26 -29.31 1.95
CA GLN A 452 -24.56 -30.05 3.02
C GLN A 452 -24.44 -29.22 4.31
N LEU A 453 -24.14 -27.92 4.19
CA LEU A 453 -24.09 -27.02 5.35
C LEU A 453 -25.48 -26.81 5.97
N GLU A 454 -26.55 -26.77 5.17
CA GLU A 454 -27.93 -26.75 5.66
C GLU A 454 -28.27 -28.03 6.45
N ILE A 455 -27.95 -29.20 5.88
CA ILE A 455 -28.20 -30.52 6.49
C ILE A 455 -27.41 -30.67 7.80
N SER A 456 -26.19 -30.15 7.86
CA SER A 456 -25.37 -30.17 9.08
C SER A 456 -25.98 -29.40 10.26
N GLY A 457 -27.00 -28.57 9.99
CA GLY A 457 -27.62 -27.71 10.99
C GLY A 457 -26.83 -26.44 11.32
N MET A 458 -25.69 -26.20 10.66
CA MET A 458 -24.82 -25.04 10.90
C MET A 458 -25.42 -23.73 10.35
N VAL A 459 -26.21 -23.82 9.28
CA VAL A 459 -26.73 -22.67 8.52
C VAL A 459 -28.20 -22.42 8.82
N ASP A 460 -28.52 -21.13 9.00
CA ASP A 460 -29.88 -20.62 9.00
C ASP A 460 -30.40 -20.50 7.56
N THR A 461 -31.24 -21.44 7.16
CA THR A 461 -31.78 -21.54 5.79
C THR A 461 -32.66 -20.35 5.40
N SER A 462 -33.10 -19.52 6.35
CA SER A 462 -33.83 -18.28 6.06
C SER A 462 -32.91 -17.11 5.66
N ARG A 463 -31.58 -17.24 5.88
CA ARG A 463 -30.58 -16.18 5.72
C ARG A 463 -29.35 -16.67 4.94
N ILE A 464 -29.59 -17.09 3.70
CA ILE A 464 -28.53 -17.42 2.73
C ILE A 464 -28.33 -16.23 1.79
N TYR A 465 -27.19 -15.59 1.91
CA TYR A 465 -26.79 -14.43 1.14
C TYR A 465 -25.81 -14.83 0.05
N VAL A 466 -26.00 -14.30 -1.17
CA VAL A 466 -25.10 -14.58 -2.29
C VAL A 466 -24.40 -13.30 -2.70
N ILE A 467 -23.07 -13.31 -2.70
CA ILE A 467 -22.27 -12.17 -3.11
C ILE A 467 -21.33 -12.63 -4.22
N GLY A 468 -21.22 -11.83 -5.27
CA GLY A 468 -20.38 -12.15 -6.40
C GLY A 468 -19.64 -10.93 -6.93
N LEU A 469 -18.40 -11.14 -7.37
CA LEU A 469 -17.53 -10.11 -7.91
C LEU A 469 -17.22 -10.41 -9.38
N ASP A 470 -17.41 -9.46 -10.31
CA ASP A 470 -17.09 -9.64 -11.73
C ASP A 470 -17.72 -10.94 -12.31
N TRP A 471 -16.97 -11.92 -12.83
CA TRP A 471 -17.56 -13.19 -13.27
C TRP A 471 -18.21 -13.99 -12.14
N GLY A 472 -17.81 -13.76 -10.90
CA GLY A 472 -18.53 -14.23 -9.71
C GLY A 472 -19.87 -13.53 -9.50
N ALA A 473 -20.03 -12.27 -9.92
CA ALA A 473 -21.34 -11.60 -9.95
C ALA A 473 -22.27 -12.24 -10.99
N ALA A 474 -21.74 -12.71 -12.11
CA ALA A 474 -22.51 -13.54 -13.04
C ALA A 474 -22.92 -14.88 -12.41
N ALA A 475 -22.08 -15.51 -11.58
CA ALA A 475 -22.47 -16.68 -10.78
C ALA A 475 -23.58 -16.35 -9.77
N ALA A 476 -23.49 -15.20 -9.08
CA ALA A 476 -24.50 -14.76 -8.14
C ALA A 476 -25.87 -14.60 -8.83
N TRP A 477 -25.90 -14.00 -10.01
CA TRP A 477 -27.12 -13.91 -10.83
C TRP A 477 -27.64 -15.29 -11.28
N ASP A 478 -26.76 -16.20 -11.71
CA ASP A 478 -27.16 -17.56 -12.10
C ASP A 478 -27.74 -18.33 -10.90
N VAL A 479 -27.15 -18.20 -9.71
CA VAL A 479 -27.67 -18.81 -8.47
C VAL A 479 -29.03 -18.23 -8.10
N VAL A 480 -29.17 -16.90 -8.07
CA VAL A 480 -30.44 -16.23 -7.72
C VAL A 480 -31.56 -16.64 -8.68
N THR A 481 -31.27 -16.76 -9.97
CA THR A 481 -32.28 -17.11 -10.99
C THR A 481 -32.63 -18.59 -11.03
N ARG A 482 -31.73 -19.48 -10.60
CA ARG A 482 -31.94 -20.94 -10.65
C ARG A 482 -32.32 -21.56 -9.32
N TYR A 483 -31.98 -20.93 -8.21
CA TYR A 483 -32.29 -21.35 -6.84
C TYR A 483 -32.97 -20.23 -6.04
N PRO A 484 -34.04 -19.59 -6.59
CA PRO A 484 -34.67 -18.44 -5.96
C PRO A 484 -35.17 -18.73 -4.53
N GLU A 485 -35.63 -19.95 -4.27
CA GLU A 485 -36.12 -20.40 -2.98
C GLU A 485 -35.02 -20.58 -1.91
N LYS A 486 -33.75 -20.63 -2.32
CA LYS A 486 -32.61 -20.75 -1.41
C LYS A 486 -32.13 -19.40 -0.92
N VAL A 487 -32.18 -18.36 -1.76
CA VAL A 487 -31.50 -17.07 -1.54
C VAL A 487 -32.38 -16.06 -0.81
N ALA A 488 -31.87 -15.52 0.30
CA ALA A 488 -32.52 -14.46 1.07
C ALA A 488 -32.22 -13.06 0.55
N ALA A 489 -31.02 -12.85 -0.02
CA ALA A 489 -30.63 -11.61 -0.68
C ALA A 489 -29.34 -11.83 -1.50
N ALA A 490 -29.10 -10.96 -2.50
CA ALA A 490 -27.85 -11.01 -3.23
C ALA A 490 -27.22 -9.64 -3.54
N VAL A 491 -25.90 -9.65 -3.65
CA VAL A 491 -25.06 -8.47 -3.95
C VAL A 491 -24.15 -8.79 -5.15
N PRO A 492 -24.63 -8.62 -6.38
CA PRO A 492 -23.79 -8.72 -7.58
C PRO A 492 -22.99 -7.42 -7.76
N VAL A 493 -21.67 -7.54 -7.87
CA VAL A 493 -20.74 -6.40 -7.99
C VAL A 493 -19.99 -6.45 -9.31
N SER A 494 -20.05 -5.36 -10.07
CA SER A 494 -19.28 -5.17 -11.30
C SER A 494 -19.46 -6.26 -12.37
N ALA A 495 -20.66 -6.79 -12.57
CA ALA A 495 -20.95 -7.55 -13.79
C ALA A 495 -22.39 -7.45 -14.27
N PHE A 496 -22.51 -7.67 -15.58
CA PHE A 496 -23.77 -7.76 -16.29
C PHE A 496 -24.21 -9.22 -16.46
N TYR A 497 -25.48 -9.48 -16.16
CA TYR A 497 -26.16 -10.72 -16.48
C TYR A 497 -27.50 -10.40 -17.13
N GLU A 498 -27.77 -11.00 -18.29
CA GLU A 498 -29.04 -10.81 -18.98
C GLU A 498 -30.11 -11.68 -18.30
N ILE A 499 -31.15 -11.05 -17.76
CA ILE A 499 -32.27 -11.74 -17.12
C ILE A 499 -33.48 -11.63 -18.04
N THR A 500 -34.00 -12.77 -18.48
CA THR A 500 -35.23 -12.81 -19.26
C THR A 500 -36.43 -12.41 -18.38
N PRO A 501 -37.51 -11.86 -18.95
CA PRO A 501 -38.71 -11.48 -18.18
C PRO A 501 -39.24 -12.60 -17.27
N ASP A 502 -39.30 -13.84 -17.77
CA ASP A 502 -39.75 -14.99 -16.99
C ASP A 502 -38.86 -15.25 -15.77
N ARG A 503 -37.54 -15.08 -15.90
CA ARG A 503 -36.60 -15.21 -14.77
C ARG A 503 -36.63 -14.02 -13.84
N ALA A 504 -36.99 -12.83 -14.32
CA ALA A 504 -37.16 -11.66 -13.48
C ALA A 504 -38.39 -11.86 -12.56
N GLU A 505 -39.49 -12.37 -13.11
CA GLU A 505 -40.71 -12.66 -12.33
C GLU A 505 -40.45 -13.66 -11.20
N THR A 506 -39.62 -14.70 -11.44
CA THR A 506 -39.31 -15.71 -10.41
C THR A 506 -38.49 -15.16 -9.25
N ILE A 507 -37.66 -14.13 -9.48
CA ILE A 507 -36.75 -13.56 -8.46
C ILE A 507 -37.25 -12.24 -7.87
N ARG A 508 -38.41 -11.73 -8.29
CA ARG A 508 -38.91 -10.39 -7.89
C ARG A 508 -38.98 -10.14 -6.38
N HIS A 509 -39.18 -11.22 -5.62
CA HIS A 509 -39.30 -11.19 -4.16
C HIS A 509 -37.94 -11.11 -3.45
N ILE A 510 -36.84 -11.43 -4.15
CA ILE A 510 -35.50 -11.48 -3.58
C ILE A 510 -34.90 -10.07 -3.56
N PRO A 511 -34.52 -9.55 -2.38
CA PRO A 511 -33.78 -8.30 -2.25
C PRO A 511 -32.42 -8.37 -2.97
N LEU A 512 -32.20 -7.43 -3.90
CA LEU A 512 -30.97 -7.31 -4.67
C LEU A 512 -30.30 -5.96 -4.39
N TRP A 513 -29.00 -5.94 -4.12
CA TRP A 513 -28.22 -4.70 -4.11
C TRP A 513 -27.09 -4.81 -5.12
N VAL A 514 -27.32 -4.26 -6.31
CA VAL A 514 -26.37 -4.27 -7.40
C VAL A 514 -25.41 -3.09 -7.24
N VAL A 515 -24.11 -3.35 -7.36
CA VAL A 515 -23.08 -2.32 -7.22
C VAL A 515 -22.15 -2.29 -8.42
N SER A 516 -21.80 -1.08 -8.86
CA SER A 516 -20.78 -0.86 -9.89
C SER A 516 -19.92 0.37 -9.56
N GLY A 517 -18.75 0.46 -10.17
CA GLY A 517 -17.97 1.69 -10.19
C GLY A 517 -18.56 2.71 -11.18
N ASP A 518 -18.49 4.00 -10.86
CA ASP A 518 -18.89 5.06 -11.79
C ASP A 518 -17.97 5.16 -13.02
N SER A 519 -16.73 4.67 -12.88
CA SER A 519 -15.65 4.69 -13.87
C SER A 519 -15.31 3.28 -14.36
N ASP A 520 -16.23 2.32 -14.21
CA ASP A 520 -16.05 0.95 -14.71
C ASP A 520 -16.19 0.90 -16.23
N GLU A 521 -15.07 0.90 -16.94
CA GLU A 521 -15.04 0.83 -18.41
C GLU A 521 -15.40 -0.56 -18.97
N GLN A 522 -15.39 -1.62 -18.14
CA GLN A 522 -15.79 -2.97 -18.58
C GLN A 522 -17.32 -3.10 -18.66
N ILE A 523 -18.05 -2.24 -17.94
CA ILE A 523 -19.51 -2.13 -18.03
C ILE A 523 -19.84 -0.81 -18.72
N SER A 524 -20.05 -0.84 -20.03
CA SER A 524 -20.38 0.39 -20.76
C SER A 524 -21.62 1.09 -20.15
N PRO A 525 -21.66 2.43 -20.13
CA PRO A 525 -22.82 3.17 -19.61
C PRO A 525 -24.14 2.74 -20.26
N THR A 526 -24.10 2.40 -21.55
CA THR A 526 -25.23 1.86 -22.31
C THR A 526 -25.67 0.49 -21.79
N LEU A 527 -24.73 -0.43 -21.50
CA LEU A 527 -25.05 -1.74 -20.93
C LEU A 527 -25.64 -1.61 -19.52
N ALA A 528 -25.13 -0.70 -18.70
CA ALA A 528 -25.69 -0.41 -17.38
C ALA A 528 -27.11 0.17 -17.46
N GLN A 529 -27.38 1.08 -18.41
CA GLN A 529 -28.72 1.64 -18.62
C GLN A 529 -29.72 0.59 -19.14
N VAL A 530 -29.30 -0.25 -20.09
CA VAL A 530 -30.12 -1.37 -20.58
C VAL A 530 -30.41 -2.37 -19.47
N MET A 531 -29.43 -2.67 -18.62
CA MET A 531 -29.59 -3.52 -17.45
C MET A 531 -30.62 -2.94 -16.48
N LEU A 532 -30.47 -1.68 -16.08
CA LEU A 532 -31.41 -1.02 -15.18
C LEU A 532 -32.82 -1.01 -15.78
N ALA A 533 -32.97 -0.72 -17.07
CA ALA A 533 -34.26 -0.75 -17.74
C ALA A 533 -34.89 -2.16 -17.76
N ASN A 534 -34.11 -3.21 -18.03
CA ASN A 534 -34.61 -4.59 -18.03
C ASN A 534 -34.99 -5.07 -16.63
N LEU A 535 -34.20 -4.72 -15.61
CA LEU A 535 -34.48 -5.07 -14.21
C LEU A 535 -35.68 -4.29 -13.66
N GLN A 536 -35.82 -3.01 -14.04
CA GLN A 536 -36.98 -2.18 -13.70
C GLN A 536 -38.27 -2.71 -14.34
N LYS A 537 -38.22 -3.17 -15.60
CA LYS A 537 -39.36 -3.81 -16.27
C LYS A 537 -39.83 -5.09 -15.56
N GLY A 538 -38.90 -5.82 -14.93
CA GLY A 538 -39.22 -7.00 -14.13
C GLY A 538 -39.77 -6.71 -12.72
N ASN A 539 -39.90 -5.44 -12.33
CA ASN A 539 -40.35 -5.00 -11.01
C ASN A 539 -39.61 -5.69 -9.84
N LEU A 540 -38.30 -5.86 -9.99
CA LEU A 540 -37.45 -6.51 -9.00
C LEU A 540 -37.28 -5.64 -7.75
N ASN A 541 -37.23 -6.28 -6.57
CA ASN A 541 -36.83 -5.63 -5.32
C ASN A 541 -35.32 -5.30 -5.31
N MET A 542 -34.93 -4.27 -6.06
CA MET A 542 -33.53 -3.96 -6.33
C MET A 542 -33.13 -2.54 -5.89
N LYS A 543 -31.99 -2.46 -5.22
CA LYS A 543 -31.19 -1.26 -5.03
C LYS A 543 -30.01 -1.27 -5.99
N TYR A 544 -29.65 -0.10 -6.51
CA TYR A 544 -28.46 0.08 -7.32
C TYR A 544 -27.61 1.20 -6.74
N SER A 545 -26.33 0.92 -6.52
CA SER A 545 -25.35 1.93 -6.09
C SER A 545 -24.20 2.01 -7.09
N ARG A 546 -23.83 3.25 -7.40
CA ARG A 546 -22.58 3.55 -8.10
C ARG A 546 -21.60 4.08 -7.08
N ILE A 547 -20.41 3.48 -7.03
CA ILE A 547 -19.34 3.94 -6.15
C ILE A 547 -18.57 5.01 -6.89
N ASP A 548 -18.56 6.22 -6.33
CA ASP A 548 -17.90 7.38 -6.93
C ASP A 548 -16.38 7.18 -6.98
N ASN A 549 -15.76 7.63 -8.07
CA ASN A 549 -14.33 7.51 -8.35
C ASN A 549 -13.79 6.07 -8.24
N ALA A 550 -14.58 5.07 -8.64
CA ALA A 550 -14.19 3.68 -8.60
C ALA A 550 -14.35 3.03 -9.98
N GLY A 551 -13.32 2.28 -10.40
CA GLY A 551 -13.34 1.48 -11.63
C GLY A 551 -13.95 0.10 -11.43
N HIS A 552 -13.63 -0.84 -12.32
CA HIS A 552 -14.17 -2.20 -12.32
C HIS A 552 -14.07 -2.94 -10.98
N ARG A 553 -12.98 -2.72 -10.24
CA ARG A 553 -12.76 -3.35 -8.94
C ARG A 553 -13.34 -2.56 -7.76
N CYS A 554 -14.54 -2.01 -7.94
CA CYS A 554 -15.20 -1.21 -6.91
C CYS A 554 -15.45 -1.98 -5.60
N TRP A 555 -15.38 -3.32 -5.62
CA TRP A 555 -15.53 -4.16 -4.44
C TRP A 555 -14.51 -3.91 -3.33
N TYR A 556 -13.33 -3.37 -3.62
CA TYR A 556 -12.38 -2.98 -2.55
C TYR A 556 -12.93 -1.85 -1.67
N ARG A 557 -13.75 -0.96 -2.25
CA ARG A 557 -14.42 0.14 -1.53
C ARG A 557 -15.75 -0.25 -0.89
N LEU A 558 -16.25 -1.47 -1.13
CA LEU A 558 -17.45 -1.94 -0.42
C LEU A 558 -17.22 -2.10 1.07
N THR A 559 -15.96 -2.26 1.49
CA THR A 559 -15.53 -2.22 2.90
C THR A 559 -15.84 -0.88 3.57
N GLU A 560 -15.94 0.19 2.78
CA GLU A 560 -16.27 1.56 3.20
C GLU A 560 -17.77 1.84 3.15
N THR A 561 -18.59 0.81 2.83
CA THR A 561 -20.06 0.89 2.81
C THR A 561 -20.69 0.03 3.91
N PRO A 562 -20.56 0.38 5.21
CA PRO A 562 -21.18 -0.38 6.30
C PRO A 562 -22.69 -0.58 6.15
N ALA A 563 -23.36 0.36 5.47
CA ALA A 563 -24.78 0.29 5.18
C ALA A 563 -25.18 -0.94 4.33
N LEU A 564 -24.29 -1.41 3.45
CA LEU A 564 -24.57 -2.57 2.59
C LEU A 564 -24.66 -3.85 3.43
N PHE A 565 -23.67 -4.11 4.29
CA PHE A 565 -23.68 -5.32 5.14
C PHE A 565 -24.77 -5.25 6.20
N THR A 566 -25.03 -4.06 6.77
CA THR A 566 -26.17 -3.87 7.68
C THR A 566 -27.49 -4.19 7.00
N TRP A 567 -27.69 -3.73 5.76
CA TRP A 567 -28.86 -4.09 4.97
C TRP A 567 -28.92 -5.58 4.66
N LEU A 568 -27.80 -6.19 4.27
CA LEU A 568 -27.73 -7.60 3.88
C LEU A 568 -28.16 -8.51 5.03
N PHE A 569 -27.62 -8.27 6.23
CA PHE A 569 -27.92 -9.05 7.43
C PHE A 569 -29.33 -8.81 8.00
N ASN A 570 -30.02 -7.77 7.54
CA ASN A 570 -31.44 -7.56 7.86
C ASN A 570 -32.38 -8.35 6.93
N GLN A 571 -31.88 -8.94 5.84
CA GLN A 571 -32.71 -9.71 4.91
C GLN A 571 -32.94 -11.14 5.42
N HIS A 572 -34.14 -11.65 5.16
CA HIS A 572 -34.58 -13.02 5.41
C HIS A 572 -35.67 -13.39 4.40
N LYS A 573 -35.80 -14.66 4.07
CA LYS A 573 -36.86 -15.18 3.18
C LYS A 573 -38.23 -15.17 3.83
#